data_AF-A0A392RRS7-F1
#
_entry.id   AF-A0A392RRS7-F1
#
_cell.length_a   1.000
_cell.length_b   1.000
_cell.length_c   1.000
_cell.angle_alpha   90.00
_cell.angle_beta   90.00
_cell.angle_gamma   90.00
#
_symmetry.space_group_name_H-M   'P 1'
#
loop_
_entity.id
_entity.type
_entity.pdbx_description
1 polymer ?
#
loop_
_entity_poly.entity_id
_entity_poly.type
_entity_poly.pdbx_seq_one_letter_code
_entity_poly.pdbx_strand_id
1 'polypeptide(L)' 'LVTADQPSQDYYIVASTRFSSKILTTTAVLRYSNSAGAVSGPPPGGPTIQVDWSLNQARSIRYYFILILR' A
#
# COMPACT_ATOMS: atom_id res chain seq x y z
N LEU A 1 3.38 1.65 -10.65
CA LEU A 1 2.62 0.96 -11.71
C LEU A 1 2.43 -0.48 -11.27
N VAL A 2 1.24 -1.04 -11.39
CA VAL A 2 0.95 -2.45 -11.11
C VAL A 2 0.61 -3.14 -12.43
N THR A 3 1.04 -4.39 -12.59
CA THR A 3 0.66 -5.22 -13.73
C THR A 3 -0.50 -6.11 -13.31
N ALA A 4 -1.57 -6.12 -14.10
CA ALA A 4 -2.75 -6.94 -13.85
C ALA A 4 -2.64 -8.27 -14.62
N ASP A 5 -1.63 -9.09 -14.31
CA ASP A 5 -1.30 -10.35 -14.99
C ASP A 5 -1.88 -11.62 -14.32
N GLN A 6 -2.70 -11.43 -13.29
CA GLN A 6 -3.34 -12.53 -12.57
C GLN A 6 -4.56 -13.08 -13.35
N PRO A 7 -5.01 -14.31 -13.04
CA PRO A 7 -6.25 -14.85 -13.61
C PRO A 7 -7.43 -13.89 -13.46
N SER A 8 -8.37 -13.94 -14.40
CA SER A 8 -9.55 -13.06 -14.34
C SER A 8 -10.44 -13.39 -13.13
N GLN A 9 -10.35 -12.57 -12.09
CA GLN A 9 -11.11 -12.68 -10.85
C GLN A 9 -11.23 -11.31 -10.17
N ASP A 10 -12.13 -11.17 -9.21
CA ASP A 10 -12.14 -10.02 -8.32
C ASP A 10 -11.05 -10.15 -7.23
N TYR A 11 -10.27 -9.09 -7.03
CA TYR A 11 -9.18 -9.04 -6.04
C TYR A 11 -9.40 -7.93 -5.01
N TYR A 12 -9.03 -8.19 -3.76
CA TYR A 12 -8.96 -7.16 -2.73
C TYR A 12 -7.79 -6.21 -3.01
N ILE A 13 -8.07 -4.91 -2.97
CA ILE A 13 -7.07 -3.86 -2.75
C ILE A 13 -7.20 -3.44 -1.29
N VAL A 14 -6.12 -3.58 -0.51
CA VAL A 14 -6.12 -3.24 0.92
C VAL A 14 -5.09 -2.16 1.18
N ALA A 15 -5.51 -1.12 1.89
CA ALA A 15 -4.62 -0.09 2.42
C ALA A 15 -4.78 -0.01 3.93
N SER A 16 -3.66 0.04 4.67
CA SER A 16 -3.65 0.17 6.12
C SER A 16 -2.60 1.16 6.59
N THR A 17 -2.90 1.93 7.63
CA THR A 17 -1.91 2.81 8.27
C THR A 17 -0.92 1.97 9.09
N ARG A 18 0.33 2.42 9.13
CA ARG A 18 1.43 1.71 9.80
C ARG A 18 2.16 2.52 10.87
N PHE A 19 2.15 3.84 10.72
CA PHE A 19 2.85 4.76 11.62
C PHE A 19 1.84 5.64 12.38
N SER A 20 0.79 5.02 12.91
CA SER A 20 -0.25 5.67 13.70
C SER A 20 -0.59 4.80 14.91
N SER A 21 -0.97 5.42 16.03
CA SER A 21 -1.37 4.70 17.26
C SER A 21 -2.59 3.81 17.03
N LYS A 22 -3.55 4.29 16.24
CA LYS A 22 -4.70 3.53 15.75
C LYS A 22 -4.43 3.05 14.33
N ILE A 23 -4.60 1.75 14.09
CA ILE A 23 -4.54 1.19 12.74
C ILE A 23 -5.88 1.46 12.05
N LEU A 24 -5.84 2.17 10.93
CA LEU A 24 -6.96 2.36 10.03
C LEU A 24 -6.76 1.46 8.81
N THR A 25 -7.78 0.69 8.45
CA THR A 25 -7.76 -0.21 7.29
C THR A 25 -8.93 0.13 6.38
N THR A 26 -8.67 0.18 5.08
CA THR A 26 -9.71 0.32 4.05
C THR A 26 -9.49 -0.71 2.95
N THR A 27 -10.58 -1.12 2.33
CA THR A 27 -10.60 -2.15 1.29
C THR A 27 -11.37 -1.64 0.07
N ALA A 28 -10.89 -1.99 -1.11
CA ALA A 28 -11.59 -1.85 -2.38
C ALA A 28 -11.52 -3.16 -3.17
N VAL A 29 -12.29 -3.26 -4.24
CA VAL A 29 -12.28 -4.43 -5.13
C VAL A 29 -11.79 -4.00 -6.50
N LEU A 30 -10.75 -4.67 -6.99
CA LEU A 30 -10.35 -4.64 -8.39
C LEU A 30 -11.05 -5.77 -9.12
N ARG A 31 -11.91 -5.42 -10.09
CA ARG A 31 -12.65 -6.38 -10.89
C ARG A 31 -12.11 -6.41 -12.32
N TYR A 32 -11.69 -7.59 -12.77
CA TYR A 32 -11.45 -7.83 -14.20
C TYR A 32 -12.77 -7.84 -14.96
N SER A 33 -12.79 -7.35 -16.20
CA SER A 33 -14.02 -7.21 -17.00
C SER A 33 -14.70 -8.56 -17.27
N ASN A 34 -13.92 -9.64 -17.38
CA ASN A 34 -14.38 -11.02 -17.54
C ASN A 34 -14.32 -11.83 -16.23
N SER A 35 -14.38 -11.17 -15.08
CA SER A 35 -14.41 -11.85 -13.78
C SER A 35 -15.71 -12.63 -13.61
N ALA A 36 -15.61 -13.88 -13.18
CA ALA A 36 -16.75 -14.79 -13.00
C ALA A 36 -17.17 -14.95 -11.53
N GLY A 37 -16.54 -14.23 -10.59
CA GLY A 37 -16.83 -14.39 -9.17
C GLY A 37 -16.35 -13.22 -8.33
N ALA A 38 -17.01 -13.02 -7.20
CA ALA A 38 -16.63 -12.01 -6.21
C ALA A 38 -15.33 -12.41 -5.47
N VAL A 39 -14.75 -11.44 -4.77
CA VAL A 39 -13.67 -11.68 -3.81
C VAL A 39 -14.06 -12.77 -2.81
N SER A 40 -13.09 -13.60 -2.41
CA SER A 40 -13.30 -14.69 -1.45
C SER A 40 -12.28 -14.62 -0.32
N GLY A 41 -12.69 -15.05 0.88
CA GLY A 41 -11.87 -15.02 2.09
C GLY A 41 -11.71 -13.62 2.72
N PRO A 42 -10.98 -13.55 3.85
CA PRO A 42 -10.67 -12.28 4.50
C PRO A 42 -9.62 -11.48 3.71
N PRO A 43 -9.61 -10.14 3.83
CA PRO A 43 -8.57 -9.31 3.22
C PRO A 43 -7.17 -9.71 3.71
N PRO A 44 -6.15 -9.66 2.85
CA PRO A 44 -4.78 -9.98 3.25
C PRO A 44 -4.27 -9.02 4.32
N GLY A 45 -3.47 -9.54 5.24
CA GLY A 45 -2.70 -8.72 6.17
C GLY A 45 -1.68 -7.87 5.42
N GLY A 46 -1.54 -6.60 5.78
CA GLY A 46 -0.52 -5.76 5.14
C GLY A 46 0.92 -6.08 5.60
N PRO A 47 1.93 -5.46 4.97
CA PRO A 47 3.34 -5.86 5.08
C PRO A 47 3.89 -5.87 6.51
N THR A 48 4.63 -6.92 6.88
CA THR A 48 5.24 -7.06 8.22
C THR A 48 6.74 -6.75 8.27
N ILE A 49 7.47 -6.94 7.16
CA ILE A 49 8.95 -6.87 7.14
C ILE A 49 9.54 -5.61 6.48
N GLN A 50 8.72 -4.83 5.76
CA GLN A 50 9.21 -3.68 4.98
C GLN A 50 9.23 -2.36 5.78
N VAL A 51 8.90 -2.41 7.07
CA VAL A 51 8.73 -1.22 7.92
C VAL A 51 10.05 -0.46 8.09
N ASP A 52 11.14 -1.16 8.39
CA ASP A 52 12.46 -0.54 8.60
C ASP A 52 12.95 0.16 7.33
N TRP A 53 12.74 -0.48 6.17
CA TRP A 53 13.10 0.10 4.88
C TRP A 53 12.30 1.37 4.59
N SER A 54 10.99 1.35 4.81
CA SER A 54 10.13 2.53 4.65
C SER A 54 10.55 3.69 5.57
N LEU A 55 10.94 3.41 6.82
CA LEU A 55 11.39 4.44 7.76
C LEU A 55 12.74 5.04 7.34
N ASN A 56 13.67 4.20 6.86
CA ASN A 56 14.96 4.68 6.37
C ASN A 56 14.81 5.52 5.10
N GLN A 57 13.91 5.14 4.19
CA GLN A 57 13.55 5.95 3.03
C GLN A 57 12.97 7.32 3.45
N ALA A 58 12.05 7.35 4.42
CA ALA A 58 11.49 8.61 4.91
C ALA A 58 12.58 9.52 5.51
N ARG A 59 13.56 8.95 6.22
CA ARG A 59 14.70 9.69 6.79
C ARG A 59 15.71 10.16 5.75
N SER A 60 15.81 9.51 4.59
CA SER A 60 16.72 9.95 3.52
C SER A 60 16.25 11.24 2.84
N ILE A 61 14.99 11.64 3.01
CA ILE A 61 14.49 12.93 2.56
C ILE A 61 15.03 14.02 3.49
N ARG A 62 16.14 14.65 3.11
CA ARG A 62 16.71 15.83 3.78
C ARG A 62 16.29 17.09 3.05
N TYR A 63 15.67 18.04 3.73
CA TYR A 63 15.37 19.37 3.17
C TYR A 63 16.66 20.21 3.11
N TYR A 64 17.14 20.54 1.91
CA TYR A 64 18.18 21.56 1.73
C TYR A 64 17.52 22.96 1.70
N PHE A 65 17.11 23.47 2.86
CA PHE A 65 16.68 24.88 2.99
C PHE A 65 17.38 25.55 4.17
N ILE A 66 18.71 25.53 4.19
CA ILE A 66 19.47 26.35 5.14
C ILE A 66 20.86 26.70 4.61
N LEU A 67 20.97 27.23 3.37
CA LEU A 67 22.18 28.00 2.99
C LEU A 67 22.02 28.89 1.74
N ILE A 68 20.89 29.59 1.57
CA ILE A 68 20.82 30.78 0.72
C ILE A 68 20.14 31.85 1.56
N LEU A 69 20.96 32.64 2.25
CA LEU A 69 20.76 33.97 2.85
C LEU A 69 21.86 34.14 3.92
N ARG A 70 23.09 34.34 3.45
CA ARG A 70 24.10 35.13 4.14
C ARG A 70 24.76 36.03 3.11
#